data_AF-M0CM30-F1
#
_entry.id   AF-M0CM30-F1
#
_cell.length_a   1.000
_cell.length_b   1.000
_cell.length_c   1.000
_cell.angle_alpha   90.00
_cell.angle_beta   90.00
_cell.angle_gamma   90.00
#
_symmetry.space_group_name_H-M   'P 1'
#
loop_
_entity.id
_entity.type
_entity.pdbx_description
1 polymer ?
#
loop_
_entity_poly.entity_id
_entity_poly.type
_entity_poly.pdbx_seq_one_letter_code
_entity_poly.pdbx_strand_id
1 'polypeptide(L)' 'MIESREGEALVRTEDHGAYSIVVVERSDETGEARGPFAYRVRWEPDIEDEKGRYRWHYLGKVDGNSGDD' A
#
# COMPACT_ATOMS: atom_id res chain seq x y z
N MET A 1 8.89 8.20 -6.22
CA MET A 1 8.76 8.08 -4.76
C MET A 1 7.29 7.81 -4.49
N ILE A 2 6.95 6.86 -3.61
CA ILE A 2 5.54 6.52 -3.36
C ILE A 2 5.04 7.48 -2.28
N GLU A 3 4.06 8.31 -2.63
CA GLU A 3 3.47 9.29 -1.72
C GLU A 3 2.14 8.75 -1.16
N SER A 4 1.91 9.00 0.14
CA SER A 4 0.63 8.72 0.80
C SER A 4 -0.47 9.55 0.14
N ARG A 5 -1.65 8.97 -0.09
CA ARG A 5 -2.78 9.74 -0.62
C ARG A 5 -3.46 10.51 0.52
N GLU A 6 -4.24 11.52 0.16
CA GLU A 6 -5.03 12.29 1.13
C GLU A 6 -5.97 11.35 1.92
N GLY A 7 -5.88 11.37 3.25
CA GLY A 7 -6.62 10.46 4.15
C GLY A 7 -5.90 9.14 4.48
N GLU A 8 -4.72 8.88 3.90
CA GLU A 8 -3.90 7.69 4.13
C GLU A 8 -2.54 8.07 4.74
N ALA A 9 -2.19 7.47 5.87
CA ALA A 9 -0.87 7.59 6.48
C ALA A 9 -0.01 6.39 6.05
N LEU A 10 1.14 6.66 5.43
CA LEU A 10 2.08 5.62 5.03
C LEU A 10 2.83 5.12 6.28
N VAL A 11 2.54 3.88 6.69
CA VAL A 11 3.08 3.28 7.92
C VAL A 11 4.38 2.54 7.64
N ARG A 12 4.45 1.85 6.49
CA ARG A 12 5.65 1.11 6.09
C ARG A 12 5.80 1.08 4.57
N THR A 13 7.04 1.14 4.11
CA THR A 13 7.43 0.86 2.72
C THR A 13 8.55 -0.15 2.71
N GLU A 14 8.39 -1.25 1.99
CA GLU A 14 9.40 -2.27 1.76
C GLU A 14 9.69 -2.35 0.25
N ASP A 15 10.92 -2.07 -0.15
CA ASP A 15 11.33 -2.18 -1.54
C ASP A 15 11.90 -3.57 -1.84
N HIS A 16 11.37 -4.22 -2.87
CA HIS A 16 11.83 -5.54 -3.35
C HIS A 16 12.49 -5.47 -4.73
N GLY A 17 12.92 -4.27 -5.18
CA GLY A 17 13.53 -4.03 -6.48
C GLY A 17 12.55 -4.06 -7.66
N ALA A 18 11.81 -5.16 -7.86
CA ALA A 18 10.84 -5.29 -8.94
C ALA A 18 9.47 -4.66 -8.61
N TYR A 19 9.17 -4.55 -7.33
CA TYR A 19 7.98 -3.90 -6.77
C TYR A 19 8.31 -3.41 -5.37
N SER A 20 7.49 -2.51 -4.84
CA SER A 20 7.54 -2.09 -3.46
C SER A 20 6.23 -2.47 -2.78
N ILE A 21 6.28 -2.98 -1.56
CA ILE A 21 5.12 -3.19 -0.70
C ILE A 21 4.96 -1.94 0.15
N VAL A 22 3.74 -1.39 0.18
CA VAL A 22 3.40 -0.25 1.03
C VAL A 22 2.24 -0.62 1.93
N VAL A 23 2.38 -0.27 3.20
CA VAL A 23 1.36 -0.42 4.22
C VAL A 23 0.87 0.97 4.57
N VAL A 24 -0.43 1.21 4.38
CA VAL A 24 -1.06 2.48 4.72
C VAL A 24 -2.10 2.27 5.80
N GLU A 25 -2.19 3.17 6.75
CA GLU A 25 -3.29 3.24 7.71
C GLU A 25 -4.25 4.34 7.26
N ARG A 26 -5.54 4.01 7.19
CA ARG A 26 -6.60 4.96 6.93
C ARG A 26 -7.14 5.48 8.25
N SER A 27 -6.77 6.70 8.61
CA SER A 27 -7.29 7.36 9.82
C SER A 27 -8.75 7.76 9.68
N ASP A 28 -9.25 7.86 8.44
CA ASP A 28 -10.65 8.17 8.13
C ASP A 28 -11.58 6.95 8.27
N GLU A 29 -11.04 5.73 8.15
CA GLU A 29 -11.80 4.49 8.34
C GLU A 29 -12.05 4.25 9.83
N THR A 30 -13.31 4.39 10.26
CA THR A 30 -13.74 4.17 11.65
C THR A 30 -14.49 2.84 11.78
N GLY A 31 -14.12 1.99 12.74
CA GLY A 31 -14.77 0.70 13.03
C GLY A 31 -13.88 -0.54 12.83
N GLU A 32 -14.49 -1.73 12.72
CA GLU A 32 -13.80 -3.04 12.58
C GLU A 32 -13.00 -3.17 11.27
N ALA A 33 -13.33 -2.35 10.26
CA ALA A 33 -12.56 -2.24 9.02
C ALA A 33 -11.24 -1.47 9.19
N ARG A 34 -11.07 -0.70 10.28
CA ARG A 34 -9.85 0.05 10.57
C ARG A 34 -8.66 -0.89 10.69
N GLY A 35 -7.58 -0.57 9.97
CA GLY A 35 -6.31 -1.25 10.13
C GLY A 35 -5.29 -0.85 9.06
N PRO A 36 -4.06 -1.33 9.18
CA PRO A 36 -3.07 -1.20 8.13
C PRO A 36 -3.50 -2.02 6.91
N PHE A 37 -3.41 -1.44 5.73
CA PHE A 37 -3.72 -2.08 4.46
C PHE A 37 -2.45 -2.20 3.63
N ALA A 38 -2.16 -3.42 3.19
CA ALA A 38 -1.00 -3.71 2.37
C ALA A 38 -1.34 -3.62 0.88
N TYR A 39 -0.49 -2.92 0.14
CA TYR A 39 -0.54 -2.79 -1.31
C TYR A 39 0.81 -3.13 -1.91
N ARG A 40 0.80 -3.84 -3.03
CA ARG A 40 1.97 -4.03 -3.88
C ARG A 40 1.93 -2.98 -4.99
N VAL A 41 2.92 -2.11 -5.00
CA VAL A 41 3.13 -1.09 -6.02
C VAL A 41 4.23 -1.56 -6.94
N ARG A 42 3.92 -1.73 -8.22
CA ARG A 42 4.93 -2.00 -9.24
C ARG A 42 4.92 -0.92 -10.30
N TRP A 43 6.10 -0.50 -10.74
CA TRP A 43 6.22 0.35 -11.91
C TRP A 43 6.17 -0.54 -13.15
N GLU A 44 5.20 -0.31 -14.03
CA GLU A 44 5.16 -0.95 -15.33
C GLU A 44 5.51 0.09 -16.40
N PRO A 45 6.56 -0.16 -17.21
CA PRO A 45 6.77 0.61 -18.42
C PRO A 45 5.55 0.35 -19.31
N ASP A 46 4.79 1.41 -19.58
CA ASP A 46 3.71 1.30 -20.52
C ASP A 46 4.33 1.26 -21.92
N ILE A 47 3.94 0.26 -22.71
CA ILE A 47 4.53 0.05 -24.04
C ILE A 47 3.97 1.07 -25.04
N GLU A 48 2.81 1.67 -24.76
CA GLU A 48 2.11 2.58 -25.66
C GLU A 48 2.32 4.06 -25.29
N ASP A 49 2.36 4.37 -24.00
CA ASP A 49 2.69 5.71 -23.50
C ASP A 49 4.06 5.67 -22.83
N GLU A 50 5.06 6.42 -23.32
CA GLU A 50 6.42 6.52 -22.74
C GLU A 50 6.47 6.98 -21.25
N LYS A 51 5.31 7.15 -20.62
CA LYS A 51 5.13 7.34 -19.19
C LYS A 51 4.66 6.03 -18.54
N GLY A 52 5.62 5.28 -18.01
CA GLY A 52 5.31 4.10 -17.18
C GLY A 52 4.37 4.44 -16.02
N ARG A 53 3.46 3.52 -15.70
CA ARG A 53 2.39 3.70 -14.70
C ARG A 53 2.66 2.88 -13.45
N TYR A 54 2.33 3.45 -12.28
CA TYR A 54 2.37 2.70 -11.03
C TYR A 54 1.09 1.89 -10.88
N ARG A 55 1.23 0.56 -10.84
CA ARG A 55 0.12 -0.36 -10.59
C ARG A 55 0.07 -0.74 -9.13
N TRP A 56 -0.99 -0.31 -8.47
CA TRP A 56 -1.29 -0.64 -7.08
C TRP A 56 -2.17 -1.89 -7.06
N HIS A 57 -1.70 -2.92 -6.37
CA HIS A 57 -2.44 -4.15 -6.17
C HIS A 57 -2.71 -4.32 -4.68
N TYR A 58 -3.98 -4.29 -4.30
CA TYR A 58 -4.38 -4.57 -2.92
C TYR A 58 -3.99 -6.00 -2.55
N LEU A 59 -3.29 -6.18 -1.43
CA LEU A 59 -2.87 -7.49 -0.93
C LEU A 59 -3.77 -7.97 0.21
N GLY A 60 -4.36 -7.04 0.96
CA GLY A 60 -5.21 -7.35 2.10
C GLY A 60 -5.06 -6.35 3.23
N LYS A 61 -5.92 -6.51 4.23
CA LYS A 61 -5.79 -5.85 5.53
C LYS A 61 -4.73 -6.63 6.32
N VAL A 62 -3.75 -5.91 6.86
CA VAL A 62 -2.79 -6.45 7.82
C VAL A 62 -3.53 -6.49 9.15
N ASP A 63 -3.80 -7.70 9.64
CA ASP A 63 -4.39 -7.86 10.96
C ASP A 63 -3.36 -7.38 11.99
N GLY A 64 -3.70 -6.29 12.69
CA GLY A 64 -2.87 -5.75 13.76
C GLY A 64 -2.83 -6.65 14.99
N ASN A 65 -3.54 -7.79 14.98
CA ASN A 65 -3.63 -8.69 16.10
C ASN A 65 -2.81 -9.97 15.87
N SER A 66 -1.57 -9.95 16.35
CA SER A 66 -0.85 -11.18 16.71
C SER A 66 -0.06 -10.90 17.99
N GLY A 67 -0.68 -11.29 19.10
CA GLY A 67 -0.24 -11.10 20.49
C GLY A 67 -1.34 -10.36 21.24
N ASP A 68 -2.21 -11.00 22.00
CA ASP A 68 -1.92 -11.94 23.09
C ASP A 68 -3.19 -12.75 23.43
N ASP A 69 -2.99 -13.99 23.85
CA ASP A 69 -3.97 -14.92 24.47
C ASP A 69 -4.42 -14.41 25.85
#